data_AF-A0A1Q9N0U3-F1
#
_entry.id   AF-A0A1Q9N0U3-F1
#
_cell.length_a   1.000
_cell.length_b   1.000
_cell.length_c   1.000
_cell.angle_alpha   90.00
_cell.angle_beta   90.00
_cell.angle_gamma   90.00
#
_symmetry.space_group_name_H-M   'P 1'
#
loop_
_entity.id
_entity.type
_entity.pdbx_description
1 polymer ?
#
loop_
_entity_poly.entity_id
_entity_poly.type
_entity_poly.pdbx_seq_one_letter_code
_entity_poly.pdbx_strand_id
1 'polypeptide(L)'
;MKNKGRTSVPEAKGSARDKIIAFFEKIPSNEPVAIKEIELATGLSWPAIKGALEVGKLNIHFKKSANTWIAWKSTAHVGEKLEDTCAKFRKEPDPTAEY
;
A
#
# COMPACT_ATOMS: atom_id res chain seq x y z
N MET A 1 0.13 40.84 -6.47
CA MET A 1 -0.22 40.17 -5.20
C MET A 1 -0.58 38.72 -5.48
N LYS A 2 0.19 37.74 -4.96
CA LYS A 2 -0.18 36.32 -4.97
C LYS A 2 0.22 35.73 -3.61
N ASN A 3 -0.63 35.91 -2.61
CA ASN A 3 -0.52 35.19 -1.35
C ASN A 3 -1.21 33.84 -1.51
N LYS A 4 -0.43 32.78 -1.75
CA LYS A 4 -0.90 31.43 -1.45
C LYS A 4 -0.33 31.06 -0.09
N GLY A 5 -1.20 31.15 0.92
CA GLY A 5 -0.93 30.66 2.27
C GLY A 5 -0.50 29.20 2.17
N ARG A 6 0.77 28.96 2.49
CA ARG A 6 1.30 27.62 2.68
C ARG A 6 0.83 27.20 4.06
N THR A 7 -0.25 26.43 4.12
CA THR A 7 -0.68 25.79 5.37
C THR A 7 0.49 24.97 5.88
N SER A 8 1.09 25.45 6.97
CA SER A 8 2.18 24.80 7.67
C SER A 8 1.67 23.49 8.24
N VAL A 9 1.79 22.39 7.48
CA VAL A 9 1.59 21.05 8.01
C VAL A 9 2.66 20.87 9.09
N PRO A 10 2.30 20.47 10.32
CA PRO A 10 3.28 20.31 11.39
C PRO A 10 4.32 19.29 10.94
N GLU A 11 5.54 19.77 10.76
CA GLU A 11 6.68 18.99 10.34
C GLU A 11 7.04 18.05 11.50
N ALA A 12 6.45 16.85 11.50
CA ALA A 12 6.90 15.78 12.37
C ALA A 12 8.39 15.57 12.07
N LYS A 13 9.27 16.02 12.99
CA LYS A 13 10.72 15.90 12.89
C LYS A 13 11.09 14.42 12.89
N GLY A 14 11.30 13.87 11.70
CA GLY A 14 11.71 12.50 11.44
C GLY A 14 12.02 12.36 9.95
N SER A 15 12.95 11.46 9.60
CA SER A 15 13.26 11.15 8.22
C SER A 15 12.00 10.70 7.47
N ALA A 16 11.97 10.80 6.14
CA ALA A 16 10.87 10.27 5.33
C ALA A 16 10.55 8.82 5.69
N ARG A 17 11.58 8.05 6.04
CA ARG A 17 11.49 6.69 6.56
C ARG A 17 10.70 6.61 7.88
N ASP A 18 10.99 7.45 8.86
CA ASP A 18 10.33 7.44 10.17
C ASP A 18 8.84 7.75 10.04
N LYS A 19 8.49 8.69 9.15
CA LYS A 19 7.09 9.03 8.87
C LYS A 19 6.33 7.85 8.27
N ILE A 20 6.97 7.10 7.36
CA ILE A 20 6.38 5.91 6.73
C ILE A 20 6.24 4.77 7.76
N ILE A 21 7.24 4.56 8.61
CA ILE A 21 7.15 3.57 9.70
C ILE A 21 5.99 3.92 10.63
N ALA A 22 5.94 5.15 11.13
CA ALA A 22 4.88 5.61 12.04
C ALA A 22 3.47 5.55 11.41
N PHE A 23 3.37 5.75 10.10
CA PHE A 23 2.13 5.54 9.36
C PHE A 23 1.72 4.07 9.41
N PHE A 24 2.63 3.17 9.00
CA PHE A 24 2.33 1.75 8.95
C PHE A 24 2.20 1.11 10.33
N GLU A 25 2.80 1.61 11.41
CA GLU A 25 2.60 1.10 12.78
C GLU A 25 1.12 1.11 13.19
N LYS A 26 0.34 2.09 12.72
CA LYS A 26 -1.09 2.23 13.02
C LYS A 26 -1.99 1.31 12.20
N ILE A 27 -1.45 0.72 11.13
CA ILE A 27 -2.21 -0.06 10.16
C ILE A 27 -2.08 -1.54 10.50
N PRO A 28 -3.15 -2.35 10.43
CA PRO A 28 -3.04 -3.79 10.57
C PRO A 28 -2.07 -4.41 9.54
N SER A 29 -1.50 -5.56 9.88
CA SER A 29 -0.69 -6.31 8.90
C SER A 29 -1.56 -6.85 7.77
N ASN A 30 -0.99 -6.94 6.57
CA ASN A 30 -1.64 -7.33 5.32
C ASN A 30 -2.82 -6.44 4.88
N GLU A 31 -2.99 -5.26 5.48
CA GLU A 31 -3.96 -4.29 5.00
C GLU A 31 -3.38 -3.47 3.84
N PRO A 32 -3.97 -3.55 2.62
CA PRO A 32 -3.52 -2.80 1.47
C PRO A 32 -3.93 -1.34 1.57
N VAL A 33 -2.96 -0.46 1.39
CA VAL A 33 -3.15 0.99 1.47
C VAL A 33 -2.74 1.62 0.15
N ALA A 34 -3.53 2.55 -0.38
CA ALA A 34 -3.14 3.27 -1.58
C ALA A 34 -2.00 4.25 -1.28
N ILE A 35 -1.03 4.37 -2.19
CA ILE A 35 0.07 5.33 -2.03
C ILE A 35 -0.44 6.77 -1.81
N LYS A 36 -1.56 7.14 -2.43
CA LYS A 36 -2.19 8.45 -2.21
C LYS A 36 -2.56 8.70 -0.73
N GLU A 37 -2.98 7.67 -0.01
CA GLU A 37 -3.29 7.79 1.41
C GLU A 37 -2.03 8.01 2.24
N ILE A 38 -0.92 7.37 1.85
CA ILE A 38 0.39 7.61 2.44
C ILE A 38 0.84 9.05 2.17
N GLU A 39 0.75 9.51 0.91
CA GLU A 39 1.08 10.90 0.53
C GLU A 39 0.30 11.92 1.35
N LEU A 40 -1.01 11.70 1.52
CA LEU A 40 -1.89 12.56 2.31
C LEU A 40 -1.55 12.53 3.80
N ALA A 41 -1.27 11.36 4.37
CA ALA A 41 -1.01 11.20 5.79
C ALA A 41 0.39 11.68 6.20
N THR A 42 1.41 11.45 5.36
CA THR A 42 2.80 11.78 5.66
C THR A 42 3.24 13.12 5.07
N GLY A 43 2.49 13.68 4.13
CA GLY A 43 2.86 14.88 3.36
C GLY A 43 4.09 14.68 2.46
N LEU A 44 4.41 13.43 2.13
CA LEU A 44 5.57 13.07 1.30
C LEU A 44 5.14 12.91 -0.15
N SER A 45 6.06 13.18 -1.08
CA SER A 45 5.84 12.90 -2.49
C SER A 45 6.12 11.43 -2.82
N TRP A 46 5.48 10.90 -3.86
CA TRP A 46 5.75 9.54 -4.34
C TRP A 46 7.26 9.18 -4.48
N PRO A 47 8.13 10.00 -5.10
CA PRO A 47 9.56 9.66 -5.19
C PRO A 47 10.24 9.50 -3.82
N ALA A 48 9.86 10.30 -2.82
CA ALA A 48 10.39 10.19 -1.47
C ALA A 48 9.88 8.92 -0.76
N ILE A 49 8.60 8.61 -0.94
CA ILE A 49 7.99 7.37 -0.41
C ILE A 49 8.67 6.16 -1.05
N LYS A 50 8.78 6.14 -2.38
CA LYS A 50 9.43 5.07 -3.13
C LYS A 50 10.88 4.87 -2.68
N GLY A 51 11.67 5.93 -2.60
CA GLY A 51 13.06 5.85 -2.14
C GLY A 51 13.17 5.32 -0.70
N ALA A 52 12.27 5.73 0.20
CA ALA A 52 12.28 5.24 1.57
C ALA A 52 11.84 3.76 1.69
N LEU A 53 10.89 3.32 0.85
CA LEU A 53 10.46 1.91 0.78
C LEU A 53 11.54 1.02 0.14
N GLU A 54 12.28 1.51 -0.86
CA GLU A 54 13.33 0.75 -1.55
C GLU A 54 14.62 0.64 -0.73
N VAL A 55 14.99 1.69 0.01
CA VAL A 55 16.22 1.72 0.83
C VAL A 55 16.04 0.97 2.16
N GLY A 56 14.81 0.90 2.67
CA GLY A 56 14.51 0.26 3.94
C GLY A 56 14.34 -1.24 3.79
N LYS A 57 14.98 -2.04 4.66
CA LYS A 57 14.52 -3.40 5.01
C LYS A 57 13.22 -3.33 5.83
N LEU A 58 12.26 -2.55 5.36
CA LEU A 58 10.93 -2.48 5.94
C LEU A 58 10.17 -3.68 5.36
N ASN A 59 9.49 -4.45 6.20
CA ASN A 59 8.62 -5.54 5.74
C ASN A 59 7.34 -4.97 5.09
N ILE A 60 7.50 -3.99 4.21
CA ILE A 60 6.44 -3.26 3.51
C ILE A 60 6.64 -3.56 2.03
N HIS A 61 5.68 -4.27 1.45
CA HIS A 61 5.66 -4.51 0.02
C HIS A 61 4.83 -3.42 -0.66
N PHE A 62 5.15 -3.13 -1.91
CA PHE A 62 4.34 -2.26 -2.74
C PHE A 62 4.33 -2.75 -4.18
N LYS A 63 3.18 -2.64 -4.85
CA LYS A 63 3.02 -2.98 -6.26
C LYS A 63 2.07 -2.02 -6.96
N LYS A 64 2.25 -1.86 -8.26
CA LYS A 64 1.27 -1.19 -9.10
C LYS A 64 0.08 -2.14 -9.33
N SER A 65 -1.12 -1.68 -9.01
CA SER A 65 -2.38 -2.38 -9.29
C SER A 65 -3.29 -1.44 -10.08
N ALA A 66 -3.68 -1.86 -11.29
CA ALA A 66 -4.34 -0.99 -12.27
C ALA A 66 -3.61 0.35 -12.45
N ASN A 67 -4.23 1.46 -12.03
CA ASN A 67 -3.69 2.81 -12.16
C ASN A 67 -3.19 3.43 -10.84
N THR A 68 -3.08 2.64 -9.78
CA THR A 68 -2.61 3.10 -8.47
C THR A 68 -1.50 2.21 -7.93
N TRP A 69 -0.64 2.76 -7.09
CA TRP A 69 0.30 1.98 -6.31
C TRP A 69 -0.35 1.65 -4.96
N ILE A 70 -0.14 0.42 -4.51
CA ILE A 70 -0.66 -0.10 -3.24
C ILE A 70 0.52 -0.62 -2.43
N ALA A 71 0.53 -0.36 -1.13
CA ALA A 71 1.55 -0.84 -0.19
C ALA A 71 0.91 -1.49 1.05
N TRP A 72 1.56 -2.50 1.62
CA TRP A 72 1.09 -3.21 2.81
C TRP A 72 2.25 -3.79 3.62
N LYS A 73 2.06 -3.92 4.94
CA LYS A 73 2.98 -4.66 5.81
C LYS A 73 2.78 -6.16 5.63
N SER A 74 3.84 -6.92 5.42
CA SER A 74 3.82 -8.38 5.47
C SER A 74 4.38 -8.86 6.81
N THR A 75 3.66 -9.72 7.52
CA THR A 75 4.10 -10.27 8.82
C THR A 75 5.04 -11.46 8.70
N ALA A 76 4.97 -12.24 7.62
CA ALA A 76 5.89 -13.30 7.24
C ALA A 76 5.27 -14.03 6.03
N HIS A 77 6.09 -14.38 5.04
CA HIS A 77 5.83 -15.46 4.06
C HIS A 77 4.38 -15.63 3.55
N VAL A 78 3.68 -14.57 3.16
CA VAL A 78 2.48 -14.74 2.30
C VAL A 78 2.95 -14.96 0.86
N GLY A 79 3.66 -16.07 0.68
CA GLY A 79 3.82 -16.76 -0.59
C GLY A 79 2.63 -17.68 -0.84
N GLU A 80 1.43 -17.31 -0.38
CA GLU A 80 0.21 -18.02 -0.75
C GLU A 80 -0.39 -17.28 -1.94
N LYS A 81 -0.24 -17.93 -3.09
CA LYS A 81 -0.64 -17.48 -4.41
C LYS A 81 -2.10 -17.02 -4.37
N LEU A 82 -2.34 -15.74 -4.69
CA LEU A 82 -3.69 -15.22 -4.96
C LEU A 82 -4.41 -16.02 -6.08
N GLU A 83 -3.62 -16.73 -6.91
CA GLU A 83 -4.12 -17.62 -7.96
C GLU A 83 -4.87 -18.85 -7.40
N ASP A 84 -4.60 -19.27 -6.16
CA ASP A 84 -5.23 -20.44 -5.54
C ASP A 84 -6.64 -20.16 -5.01
N THR A 85 -6.92 -18.90 -4.66
CA THR A 85 -8.23 -18.54 -4.08
C THR A 85 -9.32 -18.43 -5.14
N CYS A 86 -9.00 -17.95 -6.35
CA CYS A 86 -9.99 -17.80 -7.42
C CYS A 86 -10.33 -19.13 -8.12
N ALA A 87 -9.39 -20.07 -8.21
CA ALA A 87 -9.63 -21.39 -8.80
C ALA A 87 -10.63 -22.22 -7.98
N LYS A 88 -10.63 -22.07 -6.64
CA LYS A 88 -11.53 -22.79 -5.74
C LYS A 88 -13.01 -22.46 -5.89
N PHE A 89 -13.35 -21.30 -6.48
CA PHE A 89 -14.74 -20.87 -6.68
C PHE A 89 -15.24 -21.02 -8.12
N ARG A 90 -14.40 -21.49 -9.05
CA ARG A 90 -14.85 -21.84 -10.40
C ARG A 90 -15.55 -23.19 -10.35
N LYS A 91 -16.84 -23.20 -10.02
CA LYS A 91 -17.71 -24.32 -10.34
C LYS A 91 -17.66 -24.52 -11.86
N GLU A 92 -17.18 -25.68 -12.29
CA GLU A 92 -17.38 -26.11 -13.67
C GLU A 92 -18.89 -26.15 -13.95
N PRO A 93 -19.36 -25.62 -15.09
CA PRO A 93 -20.76 -25.78 -15.46
C PRO A 93 -21.03 -27.26 -15.66
N ASP A 94 -21.95 -27.82 -14.87
CA ASP A 94 -22.41 -29.19 -14.99
C ASP A 94 -23.04 -29.40 -16.39
N PRO A 95 -22.48 -30.28 -17.24
CA PRO A 95 -23.00 -30.50 -18.59
C PRO A 95 -24.22 -31.43 -18.65
N THR A 96 -24.89 -31.73 -17.52
CA THR A 96 -26.07 -32.61 -17.49
C THR A 96 -27.39 -31.91 -17.16
N ALA A 97 -27.45 -30.57 -17.28
CA ALA A 97 -28.72 -29.86 -17.38
C ALA A 97 -29.37 -30.12 -18.76
N GLU A 98 -29.86 -31.34 -18.94
CA GLU A 98 -30.81 -31.71 -19.98
C GLU A 98 -32.11 -30.91 -19.76
N TYR A 99 -32.56 -30.20 -20.80
CA TYR A 99 -33.90 -29.64 -20.93
C TYR A 99 -34.61 -30.35 -22.08
#